data_AF-C6BPK4-F1
#
_entry.id   AF-C6BPK4-F1
#
_cell.length_a   1.000
_cell.length_b   1.000
_cell.length_c   1.000
_cell.angle_alpha   90.00
_cell.angle_beta   90.00
_cell.angle_gamma   90.00
#
_symmetry.space_group_name_H-M   'P 1'
#
loop_
_entity.id
_entity.type
_entity.pdbx_description
1 polymer ?
#
loop_
_entity_poly.entity_id
_entity_poly.type
_entity_poly.pdbx_seq_one_letter_code
_entity_poly.pdbx_strand_id
1 'polypeptide(L)'
;MADFESAMYLTDDRDLPDDEQRALVIYPGGNGDWYVQVTPKNGRALEGVRICTSGGAATSCPGLGVAVAEAYRAMLAAQAGQKLERVPSRTELELEVQAWREMFPKYQFNGILSIEKKCD
;
A
#
# COMPACT_ATOMS: atom_id res chain seq x y z
N MET A 1 -8.16 -19.42 11.77
CA MET A 1 -8.39 -18.12 11.11
C MET A 1 -7.03 -17.49 10.95
N ALA A 2 -6.66 -17.00 9.77
CA ALA A 2 -5.39 -16.32 9.62
C ALA A 2 -5.45 -15.03 10.46
N ASP A 3 -4.58 -14.91 11.45
CA ASP A 3 -4.38 -13.64 12.16
C ASP A 3 -3.73 -12.69 11.17
N PHE A 4 -4.53 -11.79 10.61
CA PHE A 4 -3.99 -10.71 9.80
C PHE A 4 -3.40 -9.68 10.74
N GLU A 5 -2.08 -9.48 10.64
CA GLU A 5 -1.35 -8.50 11.45
C GLU A 5 -1.90 -7.09 11.19
N SER A 6 -2.15 -6.34 12.26
CA SER A 6 -2.59 -4.95 12.17
C SER A 6 -1.40 -4.02 12.31
N ALA A 7 -1.30 -3.06 11.40
CA ALA A 7 -0.30 -2.01 11.50
C ALA A 7 -0.89 -0.84 12.29
N MET A 8 -0.18 -0.36 13.31
CA MET A 8 -0.61 0.73 14.19
C MET A 8 0.46 1.81 14.29
N TYR A 9 0.05 3.06 14.10
CA TYR A 9 0.91 4.23 14.22
C TYR A 9 0.28 5.23 15.18
N LEU A 10 0.94 5.49 16.31
CA LEU A 10 0.59 6.59 17.21
C LEU A 10 0.87 7.91 16.48
N THR A 11 -0.16 8.73 16.32
CA THR A 11 -0.06 10.00 15.58
C THR A 11 0.85 10.98 16.32
N ASP A 12 1.11 12.14 15.70
CA ASP A 12 1.87 13.22 16.34
C ASP A 12 1.15 13.87 17.54
N ASP A 13 -0.02 13.36 17.93
CA ASP A 13 -0.76 13.73 19.15
C ASP A 13 -0.04 13.30 20.44
N ARG A 14 1.25 12.96 20.38
CA ARG A 14 2.09 12.53 21.53
C ARG A 14 2.19 13.59 22.62
N ASP A 15 1.95 14.85 22.27
CA ASP A 15 1.94 15.99 23.19
C ASP A 15 0.61 16.12 23.96
N LEU A 16 -0.43 15.36 23.57
CA LEU A 16 -1.70 15.31 24.28
C LEU A 16 -1.65 14.36 25.49
N PRO A 17 -2.53 14.56 26.50
CA PRO A 17 -2.77 13.59 27.56
C PRO A 17 -3.03 12.18 27.00
N ASP A 18 -2.58 11.15 27.73
CA ASP A 18 -2.56 9.76 27.24
C ASP A 18 -3.94 9.22 26.80
N ASP A 19 -5.01 9.76 27.37
CA ASP A 19 -6.42 9.45 27.06
C ASP A 19 -6.97 10.17 25.84
N GLU A 20 -6.29 11.21 25.37
CA GLU A 20 -6.61 11.96 24.15
C GLU A 20 -5.78 11.50 22.95
N GLN A 21 -4.70 10.74 23.17
CA GLN A 21 -3.82 10.26 22.12
C GLN A 21 -4.52 9.29 21.17
N ARG A 22 -4.31 9.48 19.87
CA ARG A 22 -4.91 8.68 18.80
C ARG A 22 -3.87 7.90 18.02
N ALA A 23 -4.30 6.79 17.44
CA ALA A 23 -3.51 5.98 16.56
C ALA A 23 -4.28 5.69 15.27
N LEU A 24 -3.56 5.69 14.16
CA LEU A 24 -4.00 5.16 12.89
C LEU A 24 -3.76 3.66 12.89
N VAL A 25 -4.78 2.89 12.53
CA VAL A 25 -4.70 1.44 12.38
C VAL A 25 -5.09 1.06 10.95
N ILE A 26 -4.26 0.26 10.29
CA ILE A 26 -4.55 -0.31 8.97
C ILE A 26 -4.40 -1.83 9.07
N TYR A 27 -5.38 -2.56 8.56
CA TYR A 27 -5.31 -4.02 8.47
C TYR A 27 -6.04 -4.55 7.25
N PRO A 28 -5.59 -5.67 6.67
CA PRO A 28 -6.32 -6.35 5.61
C PRO A 28 -7.48 -7.14 6.21
N GLY A 29 -8.66 -7.03 5.59
CA GLY A 29 -9.79 -7.91 5.89
C GLY A 29 -9.63 -9.26 5.21
N GLY A 30 -10.25 -10.30 5.78
CA GLY A 30 -10.27 -11.64 5.18
C GLY A 30 -10.94 -11.72 3.80
N ASN A 31 -11.61 -10.65 3.37
CA ASN A 31 -12.21 -10.47 2.05
C ASN A 31 -11.27 -9.78 1.03
N GLY A 32 -10.03 -9.47 1.40
CA GLY A 32 -9.07 -8.79 0.52
C GLY A 32 -9.22 -7.27 0.43
N ASP A 33 -10.08 -6.68 1.27
CA ASP A 33 -10.22 -5.23 1.37
C ASP A 33 -9.31 -4.65 2.46
N TRP A 34 -9.14 -3.32 2.44
CA TRP A 34 -8.42 -2.63 3.49
C TRP A 34 -9.37 -1.97 4.48
N TYR A 35 -9.05 -2.05 5.75
CA TYR A 35 -9.74 -1.35 6.82
C TYR A 35 -8.78 -0.34 7.42
N VAL A 36 -9.22 0.92 7.45
CA VAL A 36 -8.46 2.06 7.99
C VAL A 36 -9.27 2.65 9.13
N GLN A 37 -8.68 2.72 10.32
CA GLN A 37 -9.38 3.08 11.55
C GLN A 37 -8.58 4.08 12.38
N VAL A 38 -9.30 4.87 13.17
CA VAL A 38 -8.73 5.69 14.24
C VAL A 38 -9.14 5.08 15.58
N THR A 39 -8.17 4.88 16.45
CA THR A 39 -8.35 4.31 17.79
C THR A 39 -7.63 5.16 18.83
N PRO A 40 -8.09 5.22 20.09
CA PRO A 40 -7.25 5.69 21.19
C PRO A 40 -6.02 4.79 21.31
N LYS A 41 -4.92 5.33 21.84
CA LYS A 41 -3.65 4.61 22.04
C LYS A 41 -3.81 3.19 22.64
N ASN A 42 -4.67 3.05 23.65
CA ASN A 42 -4.96 1.78 24.34
C ASN A 42 -6.40 1.30 24.13
N GLY A 43 -7.07 1.81 23.10
CA GLY A 43 -8.51 1.66 22.91
C GLY A 43 -8.91 0.61 21.87
N ARG A 44 -10.23 0.45 21.72
CA ARG A 44 -10.82 -0.25 20.57
C ARG A 44 -11.08 0.77 19.47
N ALA A 45 -11.10 0.29 18.22
CA ALA A 45 -11.46 1.09 17.06
C ALA A 45 -12.77 1.87 17.29
N LEU A 46 -12.71 3.18 17.14
CA LEU A 46 -13.86 4.07 17.34
C LEU A 46 -14.54 4.37 16.01
N GLU A 47 -13.74 4.68 14.99
CA GLU A 47 -14.21 5.08 13.68
C GLU A 47 -13.33 4.43 12.60
N GLY A 48 -13.95 4.03 11.49
CA GLY A 48 -13.24 3.31 10.45
C GLY A 48 -13.95 3.29 9.12
N VAL A 49 -13.15 3.17 8.06
CA VAL A 49 -13.63 3.04 6.68
C VAL A 49 -13.14 1.74 6.07
N ARG A 50 -14.00 1.12 5.27
CA ARG A 50 -13.66 -0.01 4.40
C ARG A 50 -13.30 0.53 3.02
N ILE A 51 -12.10 0.21 2.56
CA ILE A 51 -11.61 0.52 1.21
C ILE A 51 -11.66 -0.77 0.40
N CYS A 52 -12.67 -0.87 -0.47
CA CYS A 52 -12.84 -2.04 -1.32
C CYS A 52 -11.72 -2.11 -2.37
N THR A 53 -11.08 -3.26 -2.53
CA THR A 53 -10.07 -3.48 -3.58
C THR A 53 -10.69 -3.86 -4.93
N SER A 54 -12.02 -4.00 -4.97
CA SER A 54 -12.82 -4.23 -6.17
C SER A 54 -14.09 -3.38 -6.19
N GLY A 55 -14.68 -3.18 -7.37
CA GLY A 55 -15.90 -2.39 -7.54
C GLY A 55 -15.69 -0.89 -7.33
N GLY A 56 -16.57 -0.25 -6.56
CA GLY A 56 -16.74 1.21 -6.53
C GLY A 56 -15.51 2.05 -6.15
N ALA A 57 -14.72 1.63 -5.16
CA ALA A 57 -13.52 2.39 -4.78
C ALA A 57 -12.39 2.21 -5.81
N ALA A 58 -12.23 1.00 -6.34
CA ALA A 58 -11.24 0.70 -7.37
C ALA A 58 -11.52 1.42 -8.70
N THR A 59 -12.79 1.68 -9.03
CA THR A 59 -13.18 2.40 -10.24
C THR A 59 -13.25 3.92 -10.06
N SER A 60 -13.75 4.40 -8.92
CA SER A 60 -13.98 5.84 -8.70
C SER A 60 -12.75 6.57 -8.15
N CYS A 61 -11.86 5.85 -7.46
CA CYS A 61 -10.60 6.37 -6.94
C CYS A 61 -9.46 5.37 -7.19
N PRO A 62 -9.11 5.13 -8.47
CA PRO A 62 -8.05 4.19 -8.82
C PRO A 62 -6.73 4.61 -8.16
N GLY A 63 -6.09 3.68 -7.46
CA GLY A 63 -4.83 3.90 -6.73
C GLY A 63 -4.98 4.05 -5.22
N LEU A 64 -6.18 4.37 -4.68
CA LEU A 64 -6.38 4.50 -3.23
C LEU A 64 -6.03 3.21 -2.48
N GLY A 65 -6.50 2.06 -2.96
CA GLY A 65 -6.17 0.77 -2.34
C GLY A 65 -4.67 0.44 -2.38
N VAL A 66 -3.95 0.88 -3.43
CA VAL A 66 -2.50 0.70 -3.55
C VAL A 66 -1.78 1.57 -2.53
N ALA A 67 -2.16 2.84 -2.40
CA ALA A 67 -1.59 3.76 -1.42
C ALA A 67 -1.84 3.29 0.03
N VAL A 68 -3.03 2.77 0.34
CA VAL A 68 -3.31 2.19 1.67
C VAL A 68 -2.44 0.96 1.93
N ALA A 69 -2.24 0.10 0.94
CA ALA A 69 -1.35 -1.05 1.06
C ALA A 69 0.13 -0.64 1.28
N GLU A 70 0.57 0.45 0.66
CA GLU A 70 1.90 1.04 0.88
C GLU A 70 2.05 1.62 2.28
N ALA A 71 1.05 2.38 2.75
CA ALA A 71 1.02 2.91 4.11
C ALA A 71 1.06 1.79 5.15
N TYR A 72 0.28 0.72 4.95
CA TYR A 72 0.31 -0.48 5.78
C TYR A 72 1.71 -1.10 5.88
N ARG A 73 2.37 -1.32 4.73
CA ARG A 73 3.75 -1.83 4.70
C ARG A 73 4.73 -0.89 5.39
N ALA A 74 4.56 0.42 5.23
CA ALA A 74 5.36 1.44 5.90
C ALA A 74 5.26 1.37 7.42
N MET A 75 4.03 1.24 7.91
CA MET A 75 3.77 1.12 9.34
C MET A 75 4.36 -0.17 9.91
N LEU A 76 4.16 -1.33 9.26
CA LEU A 76 4.76 -2.60 9.72
C LEU A 76 6.29 -2.56 9.74
N ALA A 77 6.92 -2.03 8.69
CA ALA A 77 8.37 -1.92 8.64
C ALA A 77 8.90 -1.03 9.78
N ALA A 78 8.25 0.11 10.04
CA ALA A 78 8.61 0.98 11.14
C ALA A 78 8.44 0.30 12.51
N GLN A 79 7.36 -0.46 12.71
CA GLN A 79 7.14 -1.26 13.93
C GLN A 79 8.21 -2.35 14.11
N ALA A 80 8.69 -2.93 13.02
CA ALA A 80 9.81 -3.87 13.02
C ALA A 80 11.21 -3.20 13.14
N GLY A 81 11.28 -1.87 13.26
CA GLY A 81 12.53 -1.11 13.29
C GLY A 81 13.30 -1.08 11.96
N GLN A 82 12.62 -1.42 10.86
CA GLN A 82 13.18 -1.46 9.51
C GLN A 82 12.95 -0.13 8.80
N LYS A 83 13.98 0.39 8.14
CA LYS A 83 13.83 1.48 7.19
C LYS A 83 13.38 0.88 5.86
N LEU A 84 12.21 1.29 5.37
CA LEU A 84 11.76 0.84 4.05
C LEU A 84 12.74 1.30 2.98
N GLU A 85 13.18 0.35 2.16
CA GLU A 85 13.80 0.68 0.88
C GLU A 85 12.78 1.40 0.02
N ARG A 86 13.25 2.42 -0.70
CA ARG A 86 12.41 3.26 -1.56
C ARG A 86 11.70 2.39 -2.60
N VAL A 87 10.37 2.43 -2.61
CA VAL A 87 9.57 1.82 -3.70
C VAL A 87 9.51 2.83 -4.86
N PRO A 88 9.91 2.45 -6.09
CA PRO A 88 9.81 3.32 -7.25
C PRO A 88 8.35 3.67 -7.54
N SER A 89 8.07 4.93 -7.88
CA SER A 89 6.74 5.34 -8.29
C SER A 89 6.32 4.69 -9.61
N ARG A 90 5.01 4.63 -9.88
CA ARG A 90 4.50 4.15 -11.18
C ARG A 90 5.12 4.90 -12.36
N THR A 91 5.27 6.22 -12.25
CA THR A 91 5.88 7.04 -13.29
C THR A 91 7.35 6.66 -13.51
N GLU A 92 8.11 6.40 -12.45
CA GLU A 92 9.49 5.94 -12.57
C GLU A 92 9.60 4.58 -13.25
N LEU A 93 8.71 3.64 -12.90
CA LEU A 93 8.63 2.34 -13.56
C LEU A 93 8.25 2.48 -15.04
N GLU A 94 7.29 3.35 -15.37
CA GLU A 94 6.89 3.62 -16.76
C GLU A 94 8.05 4.24 -17.56
N LEU A 95 8.81 5.15 -16.95
CA LEU A 95 10.02 5.73 -17.56
C LEU A 95 11.10 4.68 -17.77
N GLU A 96 11.34 3.80 -16.81
CA GLU A 96 12.32 2.71 -16.93
C GLU A 96 11.93 1.72 -18.03
N VAL A 97 10.65 1.35 -18.11
CA VAL A 97 10.11 0.50 -19.17
C VAL A 97 10.26 1.18 -20.53
N GLN A 98 10.00 2.48 -20.63
CA GLN A 98 10.14 3.23 -21.87
C GLN A 98 11.61 3.32 -22.31
N ALA A 99 12.52 3.67 -21.40
CA ALA A 99 13.96 3.69 -21.67
C ALA A 99 14.47 2.32 -22.13
N TRP A 100 13.98 1.24 -21.49
CA TRP A 100 14.30 -0.13 -21.91
C TRP A 100 13.82 -0.41 -23.34
N ARG A 101 12.59 -0.03 -23.70
CA ARG A 101 12.04 -0.20 -25.05
C ARG A 101 12.84 0.56 -26.12
N GLU A 102 13.36 1.73 -25.78
CA GLU A 102 14.20 2.54 -26.68
C GLU A 102 15.59 1.93 -26.88
N MET A 103 16.19 1.37 -25.82
CA MET A 103 17.48 0.67 -25.90
C MET A 103 17.38 -0.67 -26.64
N PHE A 104 16.24 -1.36 -26.52
CA PHE A 104 16.03 -2.69 -27.08
C PHE A 104 14.85 -2.73 -28.07
N PRO A 105 14.87 -1.94 -29.15
CA PRO A 105 13.71 -1.77 -30.02
C PRO A 105 13.32 -3.04 -30.77
N LYS A 106 14.25 -3.98 -30.92
CA LYS A 106 14.06 -5.30 -31.54
C LYS A 106 13.42 -6.32 -30.62
N TYR A 107 13.16 -5.98 -29.36
CA TYR A 107 12.62 -6.90 -28.37
C TYR A 107 11.25 -6.43 -27.87
N GLN A 108 10.42 -7.38 -27.46
CA GLN A 108 9.12 -7.13 -26.86
C GLN A 108 8.82 -8.15 -25.77
N PHE A 109 8.05 -7.75 -24.77
CA PHE A 109 7.53 -8.68 -23.78
C PHE A 109 6.32 -9.41 -24.38
N ASN A 110 6.29 -10.73 -24.31
CA ASN A 110 5.22 -11.55 -24.90
C ASN A 110 3.90 -11.54 -24.10
N GLY A 111 3.83 -10.76 -23.02
CA GLY A 111 2.65 -10.63 -22.17
C GLY A 111 2.48 -11.73 -21.14
N ILE A 112 3.40 -12.71 -21.08
CA ILE A 112 3.32 -13.85 -20.16
C ILE A 112 4.54 -13.84 -19.23
N LEU A 113 5.72 -14.22 -19.71
CA LEU A 113 6.91 -14.40 -18.86
C LEU A 113 8.25 -14.14 -19.57
N SER A 114 8.27 -13.87 -20.88
CA SER A 114 9.54 -13.76 -21.62
C SER A 114 9.62 -12.55 -22.54
N ILE A 115 10.86 -12.10 -22.74
CA ILE A 115 11.24 -11.10 -23.71
C ILE A 115 11.67 -11.83 -24.98
N GLU A 116 11.04 -11.49 -26.09
CA GLU A 116 11.25 -12.13 -27.39
C GLU A 116 11.69 -11.08 -28.42
N LYS A 117 12.41 -11.53 -29.44
CA LYS A 117 12.76 -10.67 -30.57
C LYS A 117 11.50 -10.45 -31.42
N LYS A 118 11.22 -9.21 -31.80
CA LYS A 118 10.16 -8.88 -32.76
C LYS A 118 10.45 -9.61 -34.08
N CYS A 119 9.44 -10.30 -34.61
CA CYS A 119 9.47 -10.78 -35.98
C CYS A 119 9.34 -9.57 -36.90
N ASP A 120 10.23 -9.47 -37.90
CA ASP A 120 10.18 -8.42 -38.93
C ASP A 120 8.93 -8.54 -39.82
#